data_AF-A0A3G7U144-F1
#
_entry.id   AF-A0A3G7U144-F1
#
_cell.length_a   1.000
_cell.length_b   1.000
_cell.length_c   1.000
_cell.angle_alpha   90.00
_cell.angle_beta   90.00
_cell.angle_gamma   90.00
#
_symmetry.space_group_name_H-M   'P 1'
#
loop_
_entity.id
_entity.type
_entity.pdbx_description
1 polymer ?
#
loop_
_entity_poly.entity_id
_entity_poly.type
_entity_poly.pdbx_seq_one_letter_code
_entity_poly.pdbx_strand_id
1 'polypeptide(L)'
;MSSQLAKPAPTITTPVPNSTYTSPVKCAGTGIADWTVYLFKVPIDGEDIGSASVGEAGEWTFYAFLEPGTYSVFGQQMANRERSDSTATFSFTVTA
;
A
#
# COMPACT_ATOMS: atom_id res chain seq x y z
N MET A 1 -5.16 -21.00 -24.41
CA MET A 1 -5.37 -20.07 -23.28
C MET A 1 -4.03 -19.41 -22.99
N SER A 2 -3.80 -18.19 -23.47
CA SER A 2 -2.56 -17.46 -23.14
C SER A 2 -2.70 -16.93 -21.71
N SER A 3 -1.92 -17.46 -20.76
CA SER A 3 -1.85 -16.91 -19.42
C SER A 3 -1.09 -15.58 -19.49
N GLN A 4 -1.80 -14.46 -19.48
CA GLN A 4 -1.16 -13.19 -19.19
C GLN A 4 -0.64 -13.26 -17.75
N LEU A 5 0.68 -13.27 -17.58
CA LEU A 5 1.33 -13.26 -16.27
C LEU A 5 0.89 -11.99 -15.53
N ALA A 6 0.13 -12.14 -14.44
CA ALA A 6 -0.22 -11.03 -13.56
C ALA A 6 1.07 -10.46 -12.92
N LYS A 7 1.18 -9.14 -12.81
CA LYS A 7 2.34 -8.50 -12.18
C LYS A 7 2.22 -8.68 -10.66
N PRO A 8 3.31 -9.01 -9.96
CA PRO A 8 3.26 -9.29 -8.52
C PRO A 8 2.77 -8.06 -7.75
N ALA A 9 1.99 -8.29 -6.69
CA ALA A 9 1.61 -7.27 -5.74
C ALA A 9 2.86 -6.68 -5.03
N PRO A 10 2.80 -5.43 -4.55
CA PRO A 10 3.85 -4.91 -3.68
C PRO A 10 3.84 -5.65 -2.34
N THR A 11 4.95 -5.60 -1.61
CA THR A 11 4.96 -6.02 -0.20
C THR A 11 4.74 -4.81 0.69
N ILE A 12 4.12 -5.03 1.84
CA ILE A 12 3.91 -4.01 2.86
C ILE A 12 4.55 -4.54 4.14
N THR A 13 5.61 -3.87 4.60
CA THR A 13 6.30 -4.20 5.85
C THR A 13 5.81 -3.31 7.00
N THR A 14 5.27 -2.13 6.69
CA THR A 14 4.61 -1.24 7.65
C THR A 14 3.47 -0.52 6.95
N PRO A 15 2.27 -0.44 7.53
CA PRO A 15 1.87 -0.98 8.85
C PRO A 15 1.80 -2.51 8.89
N VAL A 16 2.02 -3.08 10.07
CA VAL A 16 1.88 -4.51 10.36
C VAL A 16 0.41 -4.81 10.70
N PRO A 17 -0.16 -5.93 10.24
CA PRO A 17 -1.53 -6.31 10.59
C PRO A 17 -1.80 -6.33 12.09
N ASN A 18 -2.97 -5.83 12.49
CA ASN A 18 -3.48 -5.76 13.86
C ASN A 18 -2.58 -4.98 14.84
N SER A 19 -1.72 -4.09 14.33
CA SER A 19 -0.86 -3.23 15.14
C SER A 19 -1.45 -1.84 15.34
N THR A 20 -0.89 -1.11 16.30
CA THR A 20 -1.30 0.25 16.65
C THR A 20 -0.18 1.26 16.41
N TYR A 21 -0.53 2.42 15.86
CA TYR A 21 0.40 3.49 15.52
C TYR A 21 -0.15 4.85 15.95
N THR A 22 0.74 5.82 16.17
CA THR A 22 0.40 7.24 16.27
C THR A 22 0.57 7.92 14.92
N SER A 23 -0.23 8.95 14.64
CA SER A 23 -0.11 9.74 13.41
C SER A 23 1.16 10.63 13.45
N PRO A 24 1.93 10.76 12.35
CA PRO A 24 1.75 10.09 11.06
C PRO A 24 2.23 8.63 11.09
N VAL A 25 1.53 7.77 10.35
CA VAL A 25 1.90 6.36 10.19
C VAL A 25 2.95 6.24 9.10
N LYS A 26 4.11 5.68 9.42
CA LYS A 26 5.09 5.29 8.40
C LYS A 26 4.56 4.10 7.60
N CYS A 27 4.45 4.27 6.30
CA CYS A 27 4.14 3.20 5.36
C CYS A 27 5.41 2.83 4.58
N ALA A 28 5.71 1.54 4.49
CA ALA A 28 6.92 1.06 3.79
C ALA A 28 6.76 -0.37 3.30
N GLY A 29 7.57 -0.73 2.32
CA GLY A 29 7.68 -2.08 1.80
C GLY A 29 8.52 -2.14 0.53
N THR A 30 8.27 -3.15 -0.30
CA THR A 30 8.93 -3.33 -1.59
C THR A 30 7.96 -3.37 -2.76
N GLY A 31 8.45 -3.10 -3.96
CA GLY A 31 7.66 -3.12 -5.20
C GLY A 31 8.53 -3.25 -6.45
N ILE A 32 7.92 -3.09 -7.62
CA ILE A 32 8.65 -3.03 -8.89
C ILE A 32 9.26 -1.62 -9.01
N ALA A 33 10.57 -1.52 -9.25
CA ALA A 33 11.25 -0.24 -9.44
C ALA A 33 10.54 0.63 -10.50
N ASP A 34 10.50 1.95 -10.26
CA ASP A 34 9.82 2.96 -11.08
C ASP A 34 8.28 2.85 -11.15
N TRP A 35 7.68 1.94 -10.38
CA TRP A 35 6.22 1.89 -10.20
C TRP A 35 5.81 2.73 -8.99
N THR A 36 4.52 3.09 -8.92
CA THR A 36 3.96 3.75 -7.74
C THR A 36 3.09 2.77 -6.97
N VAL A 37 3.37 2.60 -5.67
CA VAL A 37 2.54 1.85 -4.73
C VAL A 37 1.49 2.78 -4.13
N TYR A 38 0.25 2.30 -4.09
CA TYR A 38 -0.89 2.95 -3.44
C TYR A 38 -1.42 2.05 -2.33
N LEU A 39 -1.78 2.62 -1.19
CA LEU A 39 -2.54 1.92 -0.14
C LEU A 39 -3.99 2.41 -0.15
N PHE A 40 -4.92 1.56 -0.57
CA PHE A 40 -6.34 1.91 -0.67
C PHE A 40 -7.11 1.49 0.57
N LYS A 41 -8.07 2.33 1.01
CA LYS A 41 -9.00 1.97 2.09
C LYS A 41 -10.03 0.95 1.60
N VAL A 42 -10.56 0.18 2.54
CA VAL A 42 -11.67 -0.75 2.36
C VAL A 42 -12.86 -0.30 3.23
N PRO A 43 -14.08 -0.17 2.68
CA PRO A 43 -14.45 -0.34 1.27
C PRO A 43 -13.77 0.68 0.35
N ILE A 44 -13.54 0.31 -0.92
CA ILE A 44 -12.94 1.21 -1.91
C ILE A 44 -13.94 2.32 -2.21
N ASP A 45 -13.64 3.52 -1.76
CA ASP A 45 -14.37 4.77 -2.04
C ASP A 45 -13.66 5.64 -3.10
N GLY A 46 -12.52 5.15 -3.61
CA GLY A 46 -11.66 5.89 -4.53
C GLY A 46 -10.55 6.69 -3.84
N GLU A 47 -10.46 6.62 -2.51
CA GLU A 47 -9.44 7.32 -1.72
C GLU A 47 -8.34 6.33 -1.26
N ASP A 48 -7.09 6.63 -1.61
CA ASP A 48 -5.92 6.02 -0.99
C ASP A 48 -5.52 6.79 0.29
N ILE A 49 -4.92 6.09 1.24
CA ILE A 49 -4.28 6.73 2.41
C ILE A 49 -2.91 7.35 2.08
N GLY A 50 -2.48 7.20 0.83
CA GLY A 50 -1.21 7.69 0.32
C GLY A 50 -0.54 6.72 -0.65
N SER A 51 0.51 7.23 -1.27
CA SER A 51 1.30 6.52 -2.28
C SER A 51 2.76 6.93 -2.25
N ALA A 52 3.60 6.09 -2.85
CA ALA A 52 5.03 6.35 -3.03
C ALA A 52 5.56 5.68 -4.31
N SER A 53 6.47 6.37 -5.01
CA SER A 53 7.29 5.75 -6.04
C SER A 53 8.26 4.75 -5.42
N VAL A 54 8.40 3.60 -6.06
CA VAL A 54 9.40 2.59 -5.71
C VAL A 54 10.74 3.02 -6.31
N GLY A 55 11.75 3.18 -5.47
CA GLY A 55 13.10 3.50 -5.92
C GLY A 55 13.75 2.36 -6.69
N GLU A 56 14.89 2.63 -7.32
CA GLU A 56 15.65 1.64 -8.10
C GLU A 56 16.03 0.38 -7.30
N ALA A 57 16.21 0.52 -5.98
CA ALA A 57 16.49 -0.59 -5.07
C ALA A 57 15.26 -1.47 -4.74
N GLY A 58 14.07 -1.13 -5.26
CA GLY A 58 12.83 -1.86 -5.04
C GLY A 58 12.11 -1.49 -3.74
N GLU A 59 12.56 -0.45 -3.03
CA GLU A 59 11.98 0.01 -1.76
C GLU A 59 11.11 1.26 -1.96
N TRP A 60 10.06 1.38 -1.15
CA TRP A 60 9.20 2.56 -1.12
C TRP A 60 8.88 2.95 0.32
N THR A 61 8.66 4.24 0.56
CA THR A 61 8.20 4.75 1.85
C THR A 61 7.42 6.05 1.71
N PHE A 62 6.39 6.22 2.54
CA PHE A 62 5.71 7.50 2.75
C PHE A 62 5.18 7.59 4.19
N TYR A 63 4.70 8.77 4.58
CA TYR A 63 4.05 9.01 5.86
C TYR A 63 2.60 9.43 5.64
N ALA A 64 1.67 8.69 6.23
CA ALA A 64 0.24 8.95 6.15
C ALA A 64 -0.24 9.71 7.39
N PHE A 65 -0.85 10.88 7.20
CA PHE A 65 -1.48 11.64 8.27
C PHE A 65 -2.93 11.19 8.41
N LEU A 66 -3.18 10.32 9.38
CA LEU A 66 -4.46 9.68 9.60
C LEU A 66 -5.07 10.15 10.93
N GLU A 67 -6.39 10.31 10.94
CA GLU A 67 -7.14 10.54 12.17
C GLU A 67 -7.17 9.25 13.02
N PRO A 68 -7.39 9.35 14.35
CA PRO A 68 -7.58 8.17 15.17
C PRO A 68 -8.73 7.30 14.67
N GLY A 69 -8.48 6.00 14.51
CA GLY A 69 -9.45 5.06 13.96
C GLY A 69 -8.83 3.75 13.50
N THR A 70 -9.68 2.78 13.16
CA THR A 70 -9.24 1.52 12.56
C THR A 70 -9.34 1.61 11.04
N TYR A 71 -8.23 1.33 10.37
CA TYR A 71 -8.11 1.34 8.91
C TYR A 71 -7.96 -0.08 8.40
N SER A 72 -8.78 -0.45 7.42
CA SER A 72 -8.59 -1.66 6.61
C SER A 72 -8.09 -1.26 5.25
N VAL A 73 -6.95 -1.81 4.81
CA VAL A 73 -6.28 -1.40 3.58
C VAL A 73 -5.75 -2.59 2.78
N PHE A 74 -5.49 -2.37 1.50
CA PHE A 74 -4.66 -3.23 0.65
C PHE A 74 -3.74 -2.37 -0.20
N GLY A 75 -2.63 -2.95 -0.67
CA GLY A 75 -1.70 -2.32 -1.58
C GLY A 75 -1.88 -2.77 -3.03
N GLN A 76 -1.65 -1.86 -3.97
CA GLN A 76 -1.52 -2.17 -5.40
C GLN A 76 -0.49 -1.21 -6.02
N GLN A 77 0.25 -1.67 -7.02
CA GLN A 77 1.20 -0.83 -7.74
C GLN A 77 0.79 -0.62 -9.21
N MET A 78 1.12 0.56 -9.74
CA MET A 78 0.73 0.98 -11.09
C MET A 78 1.90 1.69 -11.79
N ALA A 79 2.06 1.43 -13.08
CA ALA A 79 2.94 2.18 -13.98
C ALA A 79 2.43 2.01 -15.42
N ASN A 80 2.61 3.02 -16.27
CA ASN A 80 2.31 2.93 -17.71
C ASN A 80 0.90 2.38 -18.03
N ARG A 81 -0.11 2.74 -17.22
CA ARG A 81 -1.51 2.26 -17.29
C ARG A 81 -1.69 0.75 -17.02
N GLU A 82 -0.65 0.06 -16.59
CA GLU A 82 -0.71 -1.29 -16.05
C GLU A 82 -0.94 -1.26 -14.53
N ARG A 83 -1.51 -2.35 -14.01
CA ARG A 83 -1.73 -2.57 -12.57
C ARG A 83 -1.21 -3.94 -12.18
N SER A 84 -0.72 -4.06 -10.95
CA SER A 84 -0.43 -5.35 -10.33
C SER A 84 -1.65 -6.02 -9.73
N ASP A 85 -1.46 -7.27 -9.29
CA ASP A 85 -2.32 -7.85 -8.27
C ASP A 85 -2.35 -6.98 -7.00
N SER A 86 -3.43 -7.09 -6.23
CA SER A 86 -3.55 -6.46 -4.92
C SER A 86 -2.93 -7.34 -3.83
N THR A 87 -2.43 -6.73 -2.76
CA THR A 87 -2.13 -7.47 -1.53
C THR A 87 -3.42 -8.03 -0.90
N ALA A 88 -3.27 -8.95 0.04
CA ALA A 88 -4.36 -9.24 0.97
C ALA A 88 -4.76 -7.97 1.74
N THR A 89 -6.04 -7.84 2.05
CA THR A 89 -6.53 -6.80 2.95
C THR A 89 -6.08 -7.09 4.38
N PHE A 90 -5.66 -6.07 5.09
CA PHE A 90 -5.36 -6.15 6.52
C PHE A 90 -5.75 -4.86 7.22
N SER A 91 -5.82 -4.91 8.54
CA SER A 91 -6.23 -3.76 9.36
C SER A 91 -5.13 -3.32 10.32
N PHE A 92 -5.11 -2.04 10.66
CA PHE A 92 -4.30 -1.46 11.73
C PHE A 92 -5.08 -0.33 12.40
N THR A 93 -4.67 0.07 13.61
CA THR A 93 -5.34 1.13 14.36
C THR A 93 -4.42 2.33 14.53
N VAL A 94 -4.98 3.52 14.34
CA VAL A 94 -4.34 4.81 14.62
C VAL A 94 -4.92 5.36 15.91
N THR A 95 -4.05 5.82 16.82
CA THR A 95 -4.44 6.48 18.07
C THR A 95 -3.99 7.94 18.07
N ALA A 96 -4.62 8.73 18.96
CA ALA A 96 -4.21 10.08 19.28
C ALA A 96 -2.84 10.13 19.98
#